data_AF-A0A2K6P1M7-F1
#
_entry.id   AF-A0A2K6P1M7-F1
#
_cell.length_a   1.000
_cell.length_b   1.000
_cell.length_c   1.000
_cell.angle_alpha   90.00
_cell.angle_beta   90.00
_cell.angle_gamma   90.00
#
_symmetry.space_group_name_H-M   'P 1'
#
loop_
_entity.id
_entity.type
_entity.pdbx_description
1 polymer ?
#
loop_
_entity_poly.entity_id
_entity_poly.type
_entity_poly.pdbx_seq_one_letter_code
_entity_poly.pdbx_strand_id
1 'polypeptide(L)'
;ASQNQERLCAFKDPYQQDLGIGESRISHENGTILCSKGSTCYGLWEKSKGDINLVKQGKRCWSHIGDPQECHYEECVVTTTPPSIQNGTYRFCCCSTDLCNVNFTENFPPPDTTPLSPPHSFNRDETIIIALASVSVLTVLIVALCFGYRMLTGDRKQGLHSMNMMEAAASEPSLDLDNLKLLELIGRGRYGAVYKGSLDERPVAVKVFSFANRQNFINEKNIYRVPLMEHDNIARFIVGDERVTADGRMEYLLVMEYYPNGSLCKYLSLHTSDWVSSCRLAHSVTRGLAYLHTELPRGDHYKPAISHRDLNSRNVLVKNDGTCVISDFGLSMRLTGNRLVRPGEEDNAAISEVGTIRYMAPEVLEGAVNLRDCESALKQVDMYALGLIYWEIFMRCTDLFPGESIPEYQMAFQTEVGNHPTFEDMQVLVSREKQRPKFPEAWKENSL
;
A
#
# COMPACT_ATOMS: atom_id res chain seq x y z
N ALA A 1 -22.72 34.20 38.51
CA ALA A 1 -22.71 35.11 37.35
C ALA A 1 -21.25 35.24 36.91
N SER A 2 -20.79 34.86 35.72
CA SER A 2 -21.35 34.38 34.43
C SER A 2 -20.74 33.00 34.09
N GLN A 3 -21.49 31.93 33.81
CA GLN A 3 -22.13 31.52 32.54
C GLN A 3 -21.21 31.31 31.32
N ASN A 4 -20.81 30.05 31.08
CA ASN A 4 -21.12 29.30 29.85
C ASN A 4 -20.96 30.06 28.50
N GLN A 5 -19.75 30.53 28.14
CA GLN A 5 -19.53 31.23 26.86
C GLN A 5 -18.73 30.41 25.85
N GLU A 6 -19.32 30.24 24.66
CA GLU A 6 -18.60 29.94 23.42
C GLU A 6 -17.63 31.11 23.13
N ARG A 7 -16.43 30.83 22.59
CA ARG A 7 -15.36 31.84 22.45
C ARG A 7 -15.24 32.35 21.01
N LEU A 8 -15.20 33.65 20.80
CA LEU A 8 -15.02 34.22 19.46
C LEU A 8 -13.53 34.51 19.22
N CYS A 9 -12.93 34.00 18.14
CA CYS A 9 -11.56 34.31 17.75
C CYS A 9 -11.53 34.99 16.38
N ALA A 10 -10.53 35.83 16.10
CA ALA A 10 -10.27 36.27 14.73
C ALA A 10 -9.81 35.06 13.90
N PHE A 11 -10.26 34.98 12.64
CA PHE A 11 -9.91 33.89 11.73
C PHE A 11 -9.63 34.44 10.34
N LYS A 12 -8.44 34.13 9.83
CA LYS A 12 -8.04 34.41 8.45
C LYS A 12 -7.06 33.32 8.02
N ASP A 13 -7.47 32.52 7.04
CA ASP A 13 -6.61 31.53 6.38
C ASP A 13 -6.43 31.96 4.91
N PRO A 14 -5.22 32.42 4.50
CA PRO A 14 -4.98 32.84 3.13
C PRO A 14 -4.93 31.67 2.13
N TYR A 15 -4.89 30.43 2.61
CA TYR A 15 -4.96 29.21 1.78
C TYR A 15 -6.26 28.47 2.09
N GLN A 16 -7.33 28.73 1.34
CA GLN A 16 -8.57 27.94 1.41
C GLN A 16 -8.30 26.48 0.99
N GLN A 17 -7.85 25.65 1.93
CA GLN A 17 -7.93 24.19 1.85
C GLN A 17 -8.97 23.74 2.87
N ASP A 18 -10.09 23.26 2.35
CA ASP A 18 -11.20 22.69 3.11
C ASP A 18 -10.75 21.33 3.69
N LEU A 19 -10.02 21.38 4.80
CA LEU A 19 -9.71 20.21 5.62
C LEU A 19 -10.97 19.88 6.41
N GLY A 20 -11.76 18.95 5.89
CA GLY A 20 -12.95 18.39 6.52
C GLY A 20 -12.67 17.82 7.90
N ILE A 21 -12.72 18.68 8.92
CA ILE A 21 -12.73 18.32 10.32
C ILE A 21 -14.08 18.76 10.88
N GLY A 22 -14.94 17.76 11.12
CA GLY A 22 -16.07 17.74 12.04
C GLY A 22 -16.84 19.04 12.27
N GLU A 23 -18.05 19.09 11.71
CA GLU A 23 -19.09 20.07 12.01
C GLU A 23 -19.11 20.52 13.49
N SER A 24 -18.74 21.78 13.72
CA SER A 24 -19.37 22.59 14.76
C SER A 24 -19.24 24.08 14.41
N ARG A 25 -20.32 24.62 13.81
CA ARG A 25 -20.70 26.04 13.72
C ARG A 25 -19.58 27.02 13.33
N ILE A 26 -19.14 26.95 12.07
CA ILE A 26 -18.40 28.04 11.44
C ILE A 26 -19.44 29.02 10.85
N SER A 27 -19.65 30.15 11.50
CA SER A 27 -20.29 31.32 10.87
C SER A 27 -19.18 32.08 10.14
N HIS A 28 -19.19 32.08 8.81
CA HIS A 28 -18.22 32.80 7.98
C HIS A 28 -18.53 34.30 7.85
N GLU A 29 -19.31 34.89 8.74
CA GLU A 29 -19.59 36.33 8.69
C GLU A 29 -18.50 37.11 9.45
N ASN A 30 -17.78 37.97 8.71
CA ASN A 30 -16.86 39.00 9.22
C ASN A 30 -15.51 38.54 9.81
N GLY A 31 -14.86 37.49 9.28
CA GLY A 31 -13.46 37.18 9.62
C GLY A 31 -13.23 36.73 11.07
N THR A 32 -14.26 36.14 11.68
CA THR A 32 -14.22 35.60 13.04
C THR A 32 -14.72 34.15 13.06
N ILE A 33 -14.40 33.40 14.12
CA ILE A 33 -14.82 32.01 14.31
C ILE A 33 -15.25 31.78 15.75
N LEU A 34 -16.38 31.10 15.94
CA LEU A 34 -16.90 30.73 17.26
C LEU A 34 -16.39 29.35 17.67
N CYS A 35 -15.84 29.24 18.87
CA CYS A 35 -15.03 28.13 19.32
C CYS A 35 -15.66 27.42 20.53
N SER A 36 -15.63 26.09 20.49
CA SER A 36 -16.06 25.19 21.57
C SER A 36 -15.28 25.41 22.88
N LYS A 37 -15.88 24.99 23.99
CA LYS A 37 -15.37 25.12 25.37
C LYS A 37 -13.90 24.72 25.51
N GLY A 38 -13.10 25.55 26.20
CA GLY A 38 -11.68 25.26 26.49
C GLY A 38 -10.69 25.56 25.37
N SER A 39 -11.13 26.15 24.25
CA SER A 39 -10.26 26.45 23.11
C SER A 39 -9.54 27.79 23.27
N THR A 40 -8.26 27.88 22.91
CA THR A 40 -7.50 29.15 22.88
C THR A 40 -7.42 29.71 21.46
N CYS A 41 -7.43 31.04 21.32
CA CYS A 41 -7.13 31.68 20.05
C CYS A 41 -5.61 31.70 19.82
N TYR A 42 -5.16 31.69 18.57
CA TYR A 42 -3.75 31.94 18.22
C TYR A 42 -3.63 32.85 17.00
N GLY A 43 -2.45 33.44 16.85
CA GLY A 43 -2.04 34.08 15.61
C GLY A 43 -0.56 33.89 15.31
N LEU A 44 -0.25 33.94 14.03
CA LEU A 44 1.10 33.89 13.48
C LEU A 44 1.28 35.07 12.52
N TRP A 45 2.31 35.87 12.78
CA TRP A 45 2.68 37.03 11.97
C TRP A 45 4.14 36.92 11.51
N GLU A 46 4.43 37.51 10.35
CA GLU A 46 5.77 37.66 9.81
C GLU A 46 6.15 39.15 9.77
N LYS A 47 7.30 39.48 10.35
CA LYS A 47 7.86 40.84 10.36
C LYS A 47 9.00 40.93 9.36
N SER A 48 8.77 41.61 8.24
CA SER A 48 9.72 41.77 7.15
C SER A 48 9.99 43.26 6.90
N LYS A 49 11.24 43.71 7.11
CA LYS A 49 11.70 45.08 6.83
C LYS A 49 10.86 46.21 7.48
N GLY A 50 10.23 45.94 8.61
CA GLY A 50 9.41 46.90 9.36
C GLY A 50 7.90 46.69 9.21
N ASP A 51 7.47 45.97 8.17
CA ASP A 51 6.06 45.63 7.95
C ASP A 51 5.68 44.34 8.66
N ILE A 52 4.48 44.32 9.24
CA ILE A 52 3.90 43.16 9.94
C ILE A 52 2.80 42.58 9.06
N ASN A 53 3.03 41.36 8.55
CA ASN A 53 2.09 40.65 7.73
C ASN A 53 1.47 39.50 8.52
N LEU A 54 0.14 39.43 8.52
CA LEU A 54 -0.57 38.31 9.12
C LEU A 54 -0.41 37.06 8.25
N VAL A 55 0.12 35.99 8.82
CA VAL A 55 0.28 34.69 8.14
C VAL A 55 -0.96 33.83 8.37
N LYS A 56 -1.41 33.70 9.62
CA LYS A 56 -2.56 32.86 9.98
C LYS A 56 -3.17 33.22 11.34
N GLN A 57 -4.49 33.13 11.46
CA GLN A 57 -5.24 33.22 12.72
C GLN A 57 -6.23 32.06 12.83
N GLY A 58 -6.34 31.42 14.00
CA GLY A 58 -7.31 30.34 14.17
C GLY A 58 -7.39 29.69 15.56
N LYS A 59 -8.02 28.49 15.60
CA LYS A 59 -8.29 27.63 16.77
C LYS A 59 -7.49 26.31 16.66
N ARG A 60 -7.04 25.71 17.79
CA ARG A 60 -6.27 24.43 17.85
C ARG A 60 -6.97 23.27 17.09
N CYS A 61 -6.26 22.30 16.46
CA CYS A 61 -5.15 21.47 16.99
C CYS A 61 -3.82 21.58 16.22
N TRP A 62 -2.73 21.91 16.95
CA TRP A 62 -1.34 21.64 16.57
C TRP A 62 -0.81 20.54 17.49
N SER A 63 -0.24 19.49 16.91
CA SER A 63 0.39 18.40 17.65
C SER A 63 1.74 18.09 17.04
N HIS A 64 2.80 18.69 17.58
CA HIS A 64 4.07 17.99 17.81
C HIS A 64 4.93 18.75 18.84
N ILE A 65 5.20 18.03 19.94
CA ILE A 65 6.41 17.96 20.78
C ILE A 65 7.06 19.28 21.22
N GLY A 66 7.03 19.53 22.54
CA GLY A 66 8.25 20.00 23.19
C GLY A 66 8.21 21.23 24.10
N ASP A 67 7.06 21.71 24.58
CA ASP A 67 6.98 22.40 25.88
C ASP A 67 5.52 22.70 26.25
N PRO A 68 5.03 22.38 27.46
CA PRO A 68 3.73 22.82 27.92
C PRO A 68 3.84 24.26 28.46
N GLN A 69 4.04 25.25 27.58
CA GLN A 69 3.56 26.59 27.91
C GLN A 69 2.04 26.57 27.75
N GLU A 70 1.38 26.22 28.85
CA GLU A 70 -0.04 26.43 29.00
C GLU A 70 -0.36 27.89 28.67
N CYS A 71 -1.25 28.06 27.71
CA CYS A 71 -1.52 29.35 27.12
C CYS A 71 -2.44 30.16 28.04
N HIS A 72 -1.84 30.83 29.03
CA HIS A 72 -2.55 31.48 30.14
C HIS A 72 -2.77 32.99 29.97
N TYR A 73 -2.30 33.58 28.87
CA TYR A 73 -2.43 35.01 28.67
C TYR A 73 -3.85 35.39 28.25
N GLU A 74 -4.38 36.48 28.82
CA GLU A 74 -5.66 37.06 28.40
C GLU A 74 -5.53 37.71 27.02
N GLU A 75 -4.36 38.26 26.71
CA GLU A 75 -4.00 38.89 25.43
C GLU A 75 -2.90 38.11 24.69
N CYS A 76 -2.77 38.32 23.38
CA CYS A 76 -1.78 37.61 22.56
C CYS A 76 -0.39 38.25 22.74
N VAL A 77 0.40 37.72 23.66
CA VAL A 77 1.76 38.22 23.98
C VAL A 77 2.82 37.28 23.42
N VAL A 78 3.78 37.84 22.67
CA VAL A 78 4.96 37.12 22.18
C VAL A 78 6.09 37.27 23.19
N THR A 79 6.39 36.18 23.91
CA THR A 79 7.39 36.14 24.98
C THR A 79 8.65 35.38 24.58
N THR A 80 8.57 34.49 23.59
CA THR A 80 9.72 33.72 23.10
C THR A 80 10.61 34.59 22.20
N THR A 81 11.87 34.76 22.59
CA THR A 81 12.92 35.23 21.69
C THR A 81 13.11 34.20 20.57
N PRO A 82 13.16 34.61 19.28
CA PRO A 82 13.17 33.65 18.19
C PRO A 82 14.42 32.74 18.23
N PRO A 83 14.29 31.41 18.14
CA PRO A 83 15.43 30.53 17.89
C PRO A 83 16.04 30.86 16.52
N SER A 84 17.34 30.63 16.36
CA SER A 84 18.17 30.94 15.18
C SER A 84 17.84 30.14 13.91
N ILE A 85 16.59 29.72 13.73
CA ILE A 85 16.09 29.04 12.53
C ILE A 85 15.10 30.00 11.85
N GLN A 86 15.44 30.46 10.64
CA GLN A 86 14.70 31.44 9.82
C GLN A 86 14.72 32.92 10.32
N ASN A 87 15.90 33.44 10.71
CA ASN A 87 16.14 34.88 10.95
C ASN A 87 15.22 35.61 11.95
N GLY A 88 14.44 34.88 12.75
CA GLY A 88 13.59 35.45 13.80
C GLY A 88 12.53 36.43 13.31
N THR A 89 12.00 36.25 12.09
CA THR A 89 10.97 37.11 11.49
C THR A 89 9.55 36.75 11.95
N TYR A 90 9.31 35.52 12.43
CA TYR A 90 7.98 35.08 12.84
C TYR A 90 7.64 35.40 14.29
N ARG A 91 6.36 35.67 14.56
CA ARG A 91 5.79 35.99 15.86
C ARG A 91 4.57 35.11 16.10
N PHE A 92 4.65 34.23 17.08
CA PHE A 92 3.54 33.36 17.48
C PHE A 92 3.11 33.74 18.89
N CYS A 93 1.80 33.83 19.10
CA CYS A 93 1.20 33.94 20.42
C CYS A 93 -0.15 33.22 20.45
N CYS A 94 -0.59 32.91 21.65
CA CYS A 94 -1.91 32.37 21.90
C CYS A 94 -2.51 33.06 23.13
N CYS A 95 -3.84 33.07 23.23
CA CYS A 95 -4.56 33.81 24.26
C CYS A 95 -5.96 33.25 24.51
N SER A 96 -6.61 33.74 25.57
CA SER A 96 -7.80 33.10 26.16
C SER A 96 -9.04 34.00 26.29
N THR A 97 -9.05 35.23 25.77
CA THR A 97 -10.25 36.09 25.74
C THR A 97 -10.84 36.21 24.32
N ASP A 98 -12.06 36.73 24.18
CA ASP A 98 -12.70 36.89 22.86
C ASP A 98 -11.92 37.90 21.99
N LEU A 99 -11.65 37.53 20.74
CA LEU A 99 -10.93 38.31 19.73
C LEU A 99 -9.51 38.74 20.15
N CYS A 100 -8.93 38.07 21.15
CA CYS A 100 -7.62 38.42 21.70
C CYS A 100 -6.46 38.29 20.69
N ASN A 101 -6.66 37.54 19.61
CA ASN A 101 -5.65 37.27 18.58
C ASN A 101 -5.70 38.24 17.39
N VAL A 102 -6.47 39.34 17.45
CA VAL A 102 -6.53 40.34 16.37
C VAL A 102 -5.18 41.03 16.18
N ASN A 103 -4.48 41.32 17.28
CA ASN A 103 -3.15 41.92 17.28
C ASN A 103 -2.27 41.22 18.32
N PHE A 104 -0.98 41.53 18.34
CA PHE A 104 -0.05 41.01 19.35
C PHE A 104 0.80 42.10 19.98
N THR A 105 1.30 41.82 21.17
CA THR A 105 2.30 42.63 21.88
C THR A 105 3.60 41.85 22.03
N GLU A 106 4.73 42.55 21.86
CA GLU A 106 6.06 41.98 22.09
C GLU A 106 6.48 42.31 23.54
N ASN A 107 6.71 41.29 24.36
CA ASN A 107 7.21 41.47 25.73
C ASN A 107 8.38 40.51 25.97
N PHE A 108 9.54 40.89 25.43
CA PHE A 108 10.76 40.14 25.60
C PHE A 108 11.33 40.40 27.01
N PRO A 109 11.72 39.37 27.77
CA PRO A 109 12.39 39.59 29.05
C PRO A 109 13.68 40.41 28.83
N PRO A 110 14.02 41.33 29.76
CA PRO A 110 15.24 42.13 29.65
C PRO A 110 16.47 41.21 29.63
N PRO A 111 17.54 41.57 28.90
CA PRO A 111 18.77 40.79 28.93
C PRO A 111 19.35 40.79 30.35
N ASP A 112 19.69 39.61 30.87
CA ASP A 112 20.32 39.45 32.19
C ASP A 112 21.63 40.24 32.27
N THR A 113 21.60 41.41 32.90
CA THR A 113 22.77 42.17 33.29
C THR A 113 23.35 41.58 34.58
N THR A 114 24.18 40.54 34.44
CA THR A 114 25.10 40.14 35.52
C THR A 114 26.49 40.72 35.25
N PRO A 115 27.16 41.38 36.21
CA PRO A 115 28.47 41.99 36.00
C PRO A 115 29.53 40.92 35.70
N LEU A 116 30.29 41.14 34.62
CA LEU A 116 31.42 40.32 34.21
C LEU A 116 32.51 40.35 35.30
N SER A 117 32.71 39.21 35.98
CA SER A 117 33.93 38.99 36.77
C SER A 117 35.10 38.73 35.80
N PRO A 118 36.35 39.15 36.11
CA PRO A 118 37.47 38.98 35.19
C PRO A 118 37.77 37.50 34.97
N PRO A 119 38.23 37.11 33.77
CA PRO A 119 38.36 35.70 33.42
C PRO A 119 39.45 35.05 34.27
N HIS A 120 39.07 34.01 35.01
CA HIS A 120 40.03 33.04 35.53
C HIS A 120 40.73 32.38 34.33
N SER A 121 42.03 32.57 34.24
CA SER A 121 42.90 31.89 33.28
C SER A 121 42.97 30.41 33.61
N PHE A 122 42.02 29.62 33.10
CA PHE A 122 42.26 28.20 32.89
C PHE A 122 43.16 28.07 31.67
N ASN A 123 44.34 27.47 31.86
CA ASN A 123 45.32 27.28 30.81
C ASN A 123 44.67 26.58 29.62
N ARG A 124 44.57 27.31 28.52
CA ARG A 124 43.88 26.91 27.29
C ARG A 124 44.34 25.54 26.80
N ASP A 125 45.60 25.20 27.06
CA ASP A 125 46.22 23.94 26.70
C ASP A 125 45.72 22.76 27.55
N GLU A 126 45.50 22.92 28.86
CA GLU A 126 44.90 21.86 29.70
C GLU A 126 43.44 21.61 29.32
N THR A 127 42.68 22.67 29.05
CA THR A 127 41.28 22.54 28.61
C THR A 127 41.18 21.86 27.26
N ILE A 128 42.09 22.15 26.32
CA ILE A 128 42.17 21.47 25.02
C ILE A 128 42.55 20.00 25.21
N ILE A 129 43.51 19.68 26.08
CA ILE A 129 43.92 18.29 26.35
C ILE A 129 42.75 17.50 26.98
N ILE A 130 42.04 18.07 27.95
CA ILE A 130 40.87 17.43 28.58
C ILE A 130 39.72 17.26 27.57
N ALA A 131 39.49 18.24 26.71
CA ALA A 131 38.49 18.14 25.64
C ALA A 131 38.84 17.05 24.62
N LEU A 132 40.10 16.98 24.17
CA LEU A 132 40.55 15.94 23.25
C LEU A 132 40.52 14.55 23.89
N ALA A 133 40.91 14.44 25.16
CA ALA A 133 40.85 13.18 25.91
C ALA A 133 39.40 12.70 26.08
N SER A 134 38.47 13.60 26.43
CA SER A 134 37.05 13.26 26.59
C SER A 134 36.40 12.86 25.26
N VAL A 135 36.71 13.55 24.15
CA VAL A 135 36.25 13.16 22.80
C VAL A 135 36.86 11.81 22.38
N SER A 136 38.13 11.56 22.70
CA SER A 136 38.79 10.28 22.40
C SER A 136 38.16 9.13 23.19
N VAL A 137 37.85 9.34 24.47
CA VAL A 137 37.14 8.33 25.28
C VAL A 137 35.72 8.10 24.74
N LEU A 138 35.01 9.17 24.37
CA LEU A 138 33.66 9.06 23.82
C LEU A 138 33.64 8.31 22.49
N THR A 139 34.60 8.58 21.60
CA THR A 139 34.74 7.86 20.33
C THR A 139 35.09 6.39 20.53
N VAL A 140 35.99 6.06 21.47
CA VAL A 140 36.30 4.66 21.83
C VAL A 140 35.06 3.96 22.40
N LEU A 141 34.28 4.63 23.26
CA LEU A 141 33.03 4.07 23.80
C LEU A 141 31.98 3.86 22.70
N ILE A 142 31.82 4.80 21.77
CA ILE A 142 30.92 4.65 20.63
C ILE A 142 31.37 3.50 19.74
N VAL A 143 32.67 3.37 19.47
CA VAL A 143 33.21 2.25 18.67
C VAL A 143 33.03 0.93 19.40
N ALA A 144 33.27 0.87 20.72
CA ALA A 144 33.06 -0.33 21.53
C ALA A 144 31.57 -0.70 21.62
N LEU A 145 30.67 0.27 21.74
CA LEU A 145 29.22 0.05 21.68
C LEU A 145 28.78 -0.36 20.28
N CYS A 146 29.34 0.22 19.22
CA CYS A 146 29.08 -0.18 17.84
C CYS A 146 29.62 -1.58 17.56
N PHE A 147 30.76 -1.95 18.13
CA PHE A 147 31.38 -3.26 17.96
C PHE A 147 30.66 -4.32 18.81
N GLY A 148 30.30 -4.00 20.05
CA GLY A 148 29.45 -4.82 20.91
C GLY A 148 28.05 -5.00 20.32
N TYR A 149 27.44 -3.92 19.79
CA TYR A 149 26.21 -4.00 19.01
C TYR A 149 26.42 -4.82 17.74
N ARG A 150 27.54 -4.69 17.02
CA ARG A 150 27.87 -5.53 15.85
C ARG A 150 28.23 -6.97 16.19
N MET A 151 28.61 -7.31 17.42
CA MET A 151 28.78 -8.70 17.86
C MET A 151 27.44 -9.28 18.32
N LEU A 152 26.65 -8.53 19.10
CA LEU A 152 25.29 -8.90 19.52
C LEU A 152 24.30 -8.96 18.34
N THR A 153 24.49 -8.13 17.31
CA THR A 153 23.74 -8.17 16.05
C THR A 153 24.52 -8.82 14.91
N GLY A 154 25.75 -9.24 15.14
CA GLY A 154 26.61 -9.94 14.18
C GLY A 154 26.09 -11.33 13.88
N ASP A 155 25.62 -12.02 14.94
CA ASP A 155 24.85 -13.25 14.80
C ASP A 155 23.44 -13.00 14.25
N ARG A 156 22.94 -11.76 14.30
CA ARG A 156 21.64 -11.37 13.71
C ARG A 156 21.72 -10.94 12.24
N LYS A 157 22.92 -10.64 11.72
CA LYS A 157 23.17 -10.36 10.29
C LYS A 157 23.44 -11.61 9.47
N GLN A 158 23.76 -12.74 10.10
CA GLN A 158 23.57 -14.05 9.49
C GLN A 158 22.09 -14.48 9.49
N GLY A 159 21.24 -13.97 10.39
CA GLY A 159 19.81 -14.34 10.46
C GLY A 159 18.98 -14.04 9.19
N LEU A 160 19.29 -12.99 8.42
CA LEU A 160 18.50 -12.66 7.21
C LEU A 160 18.97 -13.40 5.95
N HIS A 161 20.20 -13.93 5.95
CA HIS A 161 20.71 -14.78 4.86
C HIS A 161 20.62 -16.28 5.20
N SER A 162 20.57 -16.64 6.49
CA SER A 162 20.39 -18.00 7.00
C SER A 162 18.92 -18.44 7.01
N MET A 163 17.96 -17.52 7.14
CA MET A 163 16.53 -17.87 6.96
C MET A 163 16.20 -18.26 5.51
N ASN A 164 17.02 -17.86 4.53
CA ASN A 164 16.90 -18.32 3.14
C ASN A 164 17.69 -19.61 2.85
N MET A 165 18.52 -20.08 3.79
CA MET A 165 19.37 -21.28 3.59
C MET A 165 18.99 -22.46 4.48
N MET A 166 18.13 -22.27 5.50
CA MET A 166 17.58 -23.39 6.28
C MET A 166 16.21 -23.87 5.79
N GLU A 167 15.62 -23.23 4.77
CA GLU A 167 14.45 -23.76 4.04
C GLU A 167 14.86 -24.52 2.76
N ALA A 168 16.17 -24.57 2.45
CA ALA A 168 16.76 -25.36 1.36
C ALA A 168 17.20 -26.77 1.80
N ALA A 169 16.94 -27.15 3.07
CA ALA A 169 17.39 -28.43 3.65
C ALA A 169 16.24 -29.32 4.15
N ALA A 170 14.99 -29.03 3.77
CA ALA A 170 13.98 -30.08 3.72
C ALA A 170 14.26 -30.88 2.44
N SER A 171 14.96 -32.01 2.58
CA SER A 171 15.14 -32.98 1.51
C SER A 171 13.79 -33.22 0.84
N GLU A 172 13.70 -32.81 -0.42
CA GLU A 172 12.49 -32.88 -1.20
C GLU A 172 12.01 -34.34 -1.27
N PRO A 173 10.70 -34.61 -1.22
CA PRO A 173 10.20 -35.71 -2.03
C PRO A 173 10.45 -35.28 -3.47
N SER A 174 11.58 -35.71 -4.04
CA SER A 174 11.84 -35.56 -5.47
C SER A 174 10.78 -36.38 -6.18
N LEU A 175 9.65 -35.76 -6.48
CA LEU A 175 8.67 -36.34 -7.36
C LEU A 175 9.38 -36.46 -8.70
N ASP A 176 9.73 -37.68 -9.06
CA ASP A 176 10.50 -37.97 -10.25
C ASP A 176 9.74 -37.48 -11.49
N LEU A 177 10.26 -36.43 -12.12
CA LEU A 177 9.69 -35.87 -13.34
C LEU A 177 10.14 -36.65 -14.59
N ASP A 178 10.84 -37.78 -14.46
CA ASP A 178 11.21 -38.65 -15.58
C ASP A 178 9.99 -39.07 -16.43
N ASN A 179 8.82 -39.21 -15.79
CA ASN A 179 7.56 -39.54 -16.47
C ASN A 179 6.77 -38.32 -16.96
N LEU A 180 7.28 -37.08 -16.81
CA LEU A 180 6.59 -35.88 -17.25
C LEU A 180 6.63 -35.74 -18.77
N LYS A 181 5.47 -35.85 -19.41
CA LYS A 181 5.29 -35.64 -20.85
C LYS A 181 4.58 -34.32 -21.09
N LEU A 182 5.21 -33.40 -21.82
CA LEU A 182 4.51 -32.24 -22.37
C LEU A 182 3.72 -32.66 -23.60
N LEU A 183 2.43 -32.33 -23.64
CA LEU A 183 1.52 -32.75 -24.70
C LEU A 183 1.13 -31.55 -25.58
N GLU A 184 0.11 -30.81 -25.15
CA GLU A 184 -0.53 -29.76 -25.96
C GLU A 184 -0.23 -28.38 -25.39
N LEU A 185 0.11 -27.41 -26.23
CA LEU A 185 0.18 -26.00 -25.81
C LEU A 185 -1.24 -25.47 -25.59
N ILE A 186 -1.60 -25.16 -24.34
CA ILE A 186 -2.96 -24.69 -23.98
C ILE A 186 -3.03 -23.17 -23.78
N GLY A 187 -1.89 -22.49 -23.61
CA GLY A 187 -1.87 -21.04 -23.49
C GLY A 187 -0.47 -20.44 -23.53
N ARG A 188 -0.37 -19.17 -23.91
CA ARG A 188 0.83 -18.35 -23.74
C ARG A 188 0.50 -17.19 -22.83
N GLY A 189 1.13 -17.17 -21.66
CA GLY A 189 1.04 -16.07 -20.70
C GLY A 189 2.16 -15.06 -20.92
N ARG A 190 2.19 -14.03 -20.08
CA ARG A 190 3.24 -13.00 -20.10
C ARG A 190 4.63 -13.56 -19.82
N TYR A 191 4.73 -14.53 -18.92
CA TYR A 191 6.00 -15.04 -18.40
C TYR A 191 6.41 -16.41 -18.95
N GLY A 192 5.55 -17.06 -19.74
CA GLY A 192 5.80 -18.42 -20.18
C GLY A 192 4.67 -19.03 -20.99
N ALA A 193 4.90 -20.25 -21.43
CA ALA A 193 3.92 -21.07 -22.13
C ALA A 193 3.35 -22.12 -21.19
N VAL A 194 2.03 -22.33 -21.22
CA VAL A 194 1.36 -23.36 -20.44
C VAL A 194 0.99 -24.51 -21.36
N TYR A 195 1.41 -25.70 -20.99
CA TYR A 195 1.11 -26.95 -21.68
C TYR A 195 0.18 -27.80 -20.83
N LYS A 196 -0.74 -28.51 -21.48
CA LYS A 196 -1.28 -29.74 -20.92
C LYS A 196 -0.18 -30.78 -20.98
N GLY A 197 0.06 -31.46 -19.87
CA GLY A 197 1.02 -32.55 -19.75
C GLY A 197 0.39 -33.78 -19.13
N SER A 198 1.20 -34.82 -19.01
CA SER A 198 0.88 -36.04 -18.26
C SER A 198 2.05 -36.35 -17.33
N LEU A 199 1.76 -36.55 -16.04
CA LEU A 199 2.71 -36.98 -15.02
C LEU A 199 2.16 -38.25 -14.39
N ASP A 200 2.88 -39.36 -14.53
CA ASP A 200 2.41 -40.70 -14.12
C ASP A 200 0.99 -41.02 -14.64
N GLU A 201 0.76 -40.73 -15.92
CA GLU A 201 -0.53 -40.89 -16.61
C GLU A 201 -1.68 -40.02 -16.06
N ARG A 202 -1.40 -39.06 -15.17
CA ARG A 202 -2.36 -38.07 -14.68
C ARG A 202 -2.25 -36.76 -15.44
N PRO A 203 -3.37 -36.14 -15.87
CA PRO A 203 -3.32 -34.86 -16.55
C PRO A 203 -2.84 -33.75 -15.63
N VAL A 204 -1.85 -32.97 -16.09
CA VAL A 204 -1.27 -31.83 -15.38
C VAL A 204 -1.19 -30.60 -16.28
N ALA A 205 -1.12 -29.42 -15.67
CA ALA A 205 -0.75 -28.19 -16.37
C ALA A 205 0.72 -27.89 -16.07
N VAL A 206 1.51 -27.62 -17.10
CA VAL A 206 2.94 -27.33 -16.98
C VAL A 206 3.23 -25.96 -17.56
N LYS A 207 3.51 -24.99 -16.68
CA LYS A 207 3.94 -23.65 -17.07
C LYS A 207 5.46 -23.65 -17.22
N VAL A 208 5.92 -23.40 -18.44
CA VAL A 208 7.32 -23.38 -18.83
C VAL A 208 7.79 -21.93 -18.97
N PHE A 209 8.80 -21.57 -18.19
CA PHE A 209 9.42 -20.26 -18.18
C PHE A 209 10.79 -20.32 -18.87
N SER A 210 11.09 -19.29 -19.65
CA SER A 210 12.43 -19.09 -20.19
C SER A 210 13.40 -18.59 -19.11
N PHE A 211 14.69 -18.66 -19.40
CA PHE A 211 15.73 -18.05 -18.55
C PHE A 211 15.46 -16.58 -18.18
N ALA A 212 14.94 -15.79 -19.11
CA ALA A 212 14.60 -14.39 -18.86
C ALA A 212 13.50 -14.21 -17.81
N ASN A 213 12.64 -15.21 -17.62
CA ASN A 213 11.53 -15.17 -16.67
C ASN A 213 11.77 -15.98 -15.40
N ARG A 214 13.02 -16.35 -15.11
CA ARG A 214 13.43 -17.10 -13.91
C ARG A 214 12.89 -16.49 -12.61
N GLN A 215 12.92 -15.16 -12.47
CA GLN A 215 12.46 -14.51 -11.25
C GLN A 215 10.95 -14.69 -11.01
N ASN A 216 10.14 -14.70 -12.07
CA ASN A 216 8.70 -14.95 -11.99
C ASN A 216 8.43 -16.40 -11.57
N PHE A 217 9.17 -17.37 -12.13
CA PHE A 217 9.10 -18.77 -11.70
C PHE A 217 9.42 -18.93 -10.21
N ILE A 218 10.53 -18.33 -9.75
CA ILE A 218 10.93 -18.39 -8.35
C ILE A 218 9.86 -17.77 -7.44
N ASN A 219 9.34 -16.60 -7.81
CA ASN A 219 8.29 -15.96 -7.03
C ASN A 219 7.04 -16.84 -6.95
N GLU A 220 6.56 -17.32 -8.10
CA GLU A 220 5.36 -18.17 -8.16
C GLU A 220 5.52 -19.47 -7.36
N LYS A 221 6.65 -20.17 -7.51
CA LYS A 221 7.00 -21.37 -6.72
C LYS A 221 7.04 -21.05 -5.22
N ASN A 222 7.63 -19.92 -4.83
CA ASN A 222 7.72 -19.52 -3.43
C ASN A 222 6.37 -19.13 -2.83
N ILE A 223 5.48 -18.52 -3.60
CA ILE A 223 4.12 -18.20 -3.13
C ILE A 223 3.33 -19.49 -2.91
N TYR A 224 3.36 -20.43 -3.86
CA TYR A 224 2.70 -21.73 -3.70
C TYR A 224 3.22 -22.54 -2.49
N ARG A 225 4.50 -22.41 -2.17
CA ARG A 225 5.13 -23.12 -1.04
C ARG A 225 4.92 -22.47 0.33
N VAL A 226 4.25 -21.31 0.42
CA VAL A 226 3.93 -20.72 1.73
C VAL A 226 3.10 -21.73 2.55
N PRO A 227 3.39 -21.93 3.85
CA PRO A 227 2.60 -22.82 4.70
C PRO A 227 1.11 -22.46 4.64
N LEU A 228 0.25 -23.49 4.68
CA LEU A 228 -1.20 -23.33 4.64
C LEU A 228 -1.72 -22.66 3.35
N MET A 229 -1.01 -22.72 2.23
CA MET A 229 -1.54 -22.17 0.96
C MET A 229 -2.58 -23.04 0.27
N GLU A 230 -2.63 -24.34 0.57
CA GLU A 230 -3.61 -25.25 -0.01
C GLU A 230 -5.04 -24.87 0.40
N HIS A 231 -5.91 -24.72 -0.59
CA HIS A 231 -7.31 -24.33 -0.40
C HIS A 231 -8.13 -24.68 -1.65
N ASP A 232 -9.43 -25.01 -1.51
CA ASP A 232 -10.28 -25.48 -2.61
C ASP A 232 -10.43 -24.50 -3.78
N ASN A 233 -10.14 -23.22 -3.53
CA ASN A 233 -10.25 -22.11 -4.49
C ASN A 233 -8.90 -21.46 -4.83
N ILE A 234 -7.79 -22.15 -4.55
CA ILE A 234 -6.44 -21.80 -4.99
C ILE A 234 -5.94 -22.96 -5.86
N ALA A 235 -5.32 -22.67 -7.00
CA ALA A 235 -4.85 -23.71 -7.92
C ALA A 235 -3.83 -24.61 -7.22
N ARG A 236 -3.96 -25.94 -7.41
CA ARG A 236 -3.11 -26.89 -6.70
C ARG A 236 -1.75 -27.01 -7.37
N PHE A 237 -0.72 -26.55 -6.65
CA PHE A 237 0.68 -26.77 -7.00
C PHE A 237 1.08 -28.23 -6.76
N ILE A 238 1.91 -28.79 -7.64
CA ILE A 238 2.44 -30.16 -7.52
C ILE A 238 3.93 -30.08 -7.26
N VAL A 239 4.69 -29.53 -8.19
CA VAL A 239 6.16 -29.43 -8.09
C VAL A 239 6.67 -28.33 -9.02
N GLY A 240 7.85 -27.79 -8.70
CA GLY A 240 8.55 -26.85 -9.55
C GLY A 240 9.99 -27.28 -9.73
N ASP A 241 10.45 -27.40 -10.97
CA ASP A 241 11.75 -27.97 -11.32
C ASP A 241 12.43 -27.18 -12.45
N GLU A 242 13.69 -27.49 -12.72
CA GLU A 242 14.51 -26.87 -13.77
C GLU A 242 14.98 -27.96 -14.74
N ARG A 243 14.94 -27.69 -16.05
CA ARG A 243 15.47 -28.63 -17.04
C ARG A 243 16.38 -27.94 -18.04
N VAL A 244 17.36 -28.68 -18.51
CA VAL A 244 18.16 -28.29 -19.68
C VAL A 244 17.57 -28.98 -20.91
N THR A 245 17.14 -28.17 -21.87
CA THR A 245 16.63 -28.63 -23.16
C THR A 245 17.73 -29.24 -24.03
N ALA A 246 17.36 -29.99 -25.06
CA ALA A 246 18.32 -30.65 -25.96
C ALA A 246 19.27 -29.66 -26.68
N ASP A 247 18.83 -28.42 -26.88
CA ASP A 247 19.63 -27.32 -27.43
C ASP A 247 20.39 -26.51 -26.36
N GLY A 248 20.48 -27.03 -25.12
CA GLY A 248 21.28 -26.48 -24.04
C GLY A 248 20.66 -25.27 -23.33
N ARG A 249 19.40 -24.92 -23.61
CA ARG A 249 18.72 -23.81 -22.94
C ARG A 249 18.12 -24.27 -21.61
N MET A 250 18.29 -23.45 -20.58
CA MET A 250 17.63 -23.65 -19.29
C MET A 250 16.17 -23.21 -19.35
N GLU A 251 15.28 -24.09 -18.90
CA GLU A 251 13.86 -23.84 -18.73
C GLU A 251 13.43 -24.18 -17.31
N TYR A 252 12.45 -23.44 -16.79
CA TYR A 252 11.88 -23.68 -15.46
C TYR A 252 10.44 -24.15 -15.62
N LEU A 253 10.04 -25.17 -14.88
CA LEU A 253 8.77 -25.85 -15.02
C LEU A 253 8.01 -25.73 -13.70
N LEU A 254 6.79 -25.21 -13.79
CA LEU A 254 5.85 -25.22 -12.68
C LEU A 254 4.70 -26.16 -13.04
N VAL A 255 4.63 -27.30 -12.34
CA VAL A 255 3.63 -28.35 -12.54
C VAL A 255 2.48 -28.15 -11.56
N MET A 256 1.27 -28.10 -12.08
CA MET A 256 0.04 -27.82 -11.35
C MET A 256 -1.05 -28.80 -11.79
N GLU A 257 -2.13 -28.86 -11.02
CA GLU A 257 -3.35 -29.55 -11.45
C GLU A 257 -3.90 -28.99 -12.77
N TYR A 258 -4.38 -29.88 -13.63
CA TYR A 258 -5.04 -29.49 -14.88
C TYR A 258 -6.54 -29.28 -14.68
N TYR A 259 -7.02 -28.10 -15.06
CA TYR A 259 -8.43 -27.75 -15.01
C TYR A 259 -9.01 -27.72 -16.44
N PRO A 260 -9.87 -28.68 -16.83
CA PRO A 260 -10.27 -28.86 -18.22
C PRO A 260 -11.17 -27.75 -18.78
N ASN A 261 -11.95 -27.08 -17.92
CA ASN A 261 -12.78 -25.93 -18.32
C ASN A 261 -11.93 -24.67 -18.60
N GLY A 262 -10.63 -24.70 -18.29
CA GLY A 262 -9.68 -23.63 -18.58
C GLY A 262 -9.95 -22.37 -17.74
N SER A 263 -9.52 -21.22 -18.27
CA SER A 263 -9.72 -19.95 -17.60
C SER A 263 -11.18 -19.50 -17.63
N LEU A 264 -11.58 -18.71 -16.64
CA LEU A 264 -12.90 -18.12 -16.54
C LEU A 264 -13.24 -17.30 -17.79
N CYS A 265 -12.28 -16.54 -18.32
CA CYS A 265 -12.42 -15.82 -19.58
C CYS A 265 -12.81 -16.74 -20.75
N LYS A 266 -12.11 -17.88 -20.90
CA LYS A 266 -12.45 -18.89 -21.93
C LYS A 266 -13.81 -19.51 -21.64
N TYR A 267 -14.08 -19.87 -20.39
CA TYR A 267 -15.33 -20.48 -19.99
C TYR A 267 -16.54 -19.59 -20.31
N LEU A 268 -16.50 -18.31 -19.94
CA LEU A 268 -17.55 -17.32 -20.16
C LEU A 268 -17.76 -16.98 -21.65
N SER A 269 -16.71 -17.10 -22.47
CA SER A 269 -16.82 -16.96 -23.93
C SER A 269 -17.58 -18.09 -24.60
N LEU A 270 -17.62 -19.27 -23.98
CA LEU A 270 -18.24 -20.47 -24.54
C LEU A 270 -19.59 -20.80 -23.90
N HIS A 271 -19.84 -20.29 -22.70
CA HIS A 271 -21.01 -20.65 -21.90
C HIS A 271 -21.76 -19.41 -21.41
N THR A 272 -23.03 -19.60 -21.12
CA THR A 272 -23.83 -18.73 -20.25
C THR A 272 -24.16 -19.53 -18.99
N SER A 273 -24.64 -18.87 -17.94
CA SER A 273 -24.95 -19.52 -16.66
C SER A 273 -26.22 -18.94 -16.06
N ASP A 274 -26.96 -19.73 -15.29
CA ASP A 274 -28.07 -19.21 -14.49
C ASP A 274 -27.54 -18.40 -13.29
N TRP A 275 -28.45 -17.78 -12.52
CA TRP A 275 -28.11 -16.99 -11.35
C TRP A 275 -27.30 -17.78 -10.34
N VAL A 276 -27.74 -19.00 -10.01
CA VAL A 276 -27.12 -19.85 -8.98
C VAL A 276 -25.70 -20.23 -9.38
N SER A 277 -25.48 -20.60 -10.65
CA SER A 277 -24.17 -20.95 -11.19
C SER A 277 -23.26 -19.72 -11.28
N SER A 278 -23.79 -18.56 -11.67
CA SER A 278 -23.06 -17.29 -11.66
C SER A 278 -22.61 -16.90 -10.24
N CYS A 279 -23.50 -17.02 -9.26
CA CYS A 279 -23.16 -16.82 -7.85
C CYS A 279 -22.12 -17.83 -7.36
N ARG A 280 -22.17 -19.09 -7.80
CA ARG A 280 -21.17 -20.11 -7.46
C ARG A 280 -19.78 -19.74 -7.98
N LEU A 281 -19.69 -19.30 -9.24
CA LEU A 281 -18.45 -18.80 -9.83
C LEU A 281 -17.93 -17.60 -9.03
N ALA A 282 -18.75 -16.57 -8.82
CA ALA A 282 -18.36 -15.38 -8.09
C ALA A 282 -17.88 -15.72 -6.66
N HIS A 283 -18.71 -16.41 -5.88
CA HIS A 283 -18.44 -16.79 -4.50
C HIS A 283 -17.14 -17.61 -4.35
N SER A 284 -16.89 -18.55 -5.26
CA SER A 284 -15.67 -19.37 -5.20
C SER A 284 -14.40 -18.56 -5.48
N VAL A 285 -14.43 -17.59 -6.41
CA VAL A 285 -13.33 -16.63 -6.60
C VAL A 285 -13.15 -15.76 -5.36
N THR A 286 -14.24 -15.23 -4.79
CA THR A 286 -14.20 -14.43 -3.56
C THR A 286 -13.58 -15.20 -2.41
N ARG A 287 -13.96 -16.47 -2.22
CA ARG A 287 -13.46 -17.33 -1.15
C ARG A 287 -11.96 -17.58 -1.32
N GLY A 288 -11.51 -17.81 -2.56
CA GLY A 288 -10.08 -17.93 -2.88
C GLY A 288 -9.30 -16.66 -2.55
N LEU A 289 -9.80 -15.49 -2.98
CA LEU A 289 -9.12 -14.21 -2.73
C LEU A 289 -9.10 -13.85 -1.24
N ALA A 290 -10.22 -14.05 -0.55
CA ALA A 290 -10.31 -13.84 0.89
C ALA A 290 -9.30 -14.72 1.63
N TYR A 291 -9.15 -16.00 1.24
CA TYR A 291 -8.15 -16.91 1.80
C TYR A 291 -6.71 -16.39 1.55
N LEU A 292 -6.44 -15.91 0.33
CA LEU A 292 -5.14 -15.34 -0.04
C LEU A 292 -4.81 -14.11 0.82
N HIS A 293 -5.77 -13.21 1.00
CA HIS A 293 -5.66 -11.97 1.78
C HIS A 293 -5.64 -12.19 3.30
N THR A 294 -6.08 -13.34 3.79
CA THR A 294 -6.15 -13.63 5.22
C THR A 294 -4.79 -14.10 5.73
N GLU A 295 -4.31 -13.46 6.79
CA GLU A 295 -3.18 -13.94 7.59
C GLU A 295 -3.65 -15.10 8.49
N LEU A 296 -2.94 -16.23 8.47
CA LEU A 296 -3.31 -17.43 9.22
C LEU A 296 -2.12 -17.92 10.06
N PRO A 297 -2.12 -17.68 11.37
CA PRO A 297 -1.25 -18.39 12.31
C PRO A 297 -1.91 -19.72 12.73
N ARG A 298 -1.24 -20.87 12.52
CA ARG A 298 -1.67 -22.19 13.01
C ARG A 298 -0.49 -22.99 13.57
N GLY A 299 -0.32 -22.98 14.90
CA GLY A 299 0.81 -23.63 15.56
C GLY A 299 2.12 -23.05 15.05
N ASP A 300 3.04 -23.93 14.63
CA ASP A 300 4.35 -23.52 14.06
C ASP A 300 4.26 -23.07 12.59
N HIS A 301 3.08 -23.18 11.96
CA HIS A 301 2.88 -22.75 10.59
C HIS A 301 2.28 -21.36 10.53
N TYR A 302 2.80 -20.53 9.64
CA TYR A 302 2.35 -19.17 9.43
C TYR A 302 2.16 -18.88 7.94
N LYS A 303 0.95 -18.45 7.58
CA LYS A 303 0.63 -17.91 6.26
C LYS A 303 0.47 -16.39 6.39
N PRO A 304 1.34 -15.56 5.79
CA PRO A 304 1.09 -14.12 5.70
C PRO A 304 -0.14 -13.84 4.83
N ALA A 305 -0.68 -12.63 4.96
CA ALA A 305 -1.56 -12.08 3.94
C ALA A 305 -0.78 -11.97 2.61
N ILE A 306 -1.41 -12.26 1.47
CA ILE A 306 -0.78 -12.22 0.16
C ILE A 306 -1.68 -11.41 -0.77
N SER A 307 -1.12 -10.43 -1.50
CA SER A 307 -1.82 -9.79 -2.62
C SER A 307 -1.48 -10.50 -3.93
N HIS A 308 -2.47 -10.61 -4.81
CA HIS A 308 -2.33 -11.27 -6.10
C HIS A 308 -1.62 -10.37 -7.13
N ARG A 309 -2.02 -9.10 -7.22
CA ARG A 309 -1.48 -8.02 -8.07
C ARG A 309 -1.68 -8.18 -9.59
N ASP A 310 -2.16 -9.32 -10.05
CA ASP A 310 -2.61 -9.52 -11.44
C ASP A 310 -3.91 -10.33 -11.53
N LEU A 311 -4.86 -10.04 -10.64
CA LEU A 311 -6.13 -10.76 -10.62
C LEU A 311 -6.95 -10.37 -11.85
N ASN A 312 -7.37 -11.35 -12.65
CA ASN A 312 -8.24 -11.16 -13.82
C ASN A 312 -8.87 -12.51 -14.23
N SER A 313 -9.84 -12.50 -15.13
CA SER A 313 -10.55 -13.71 -15.55
C SER A 313 -9.70 -14.72 -16.35
N ARG A 314 -8.49 -14.37 -16.81
CA ARG A 314 -7.54 -15.33 -17.40
C ARG A 314 -6.77 -16.10 -16.33
N ASN A 315 -6.56 -15.48 -15.17
CA ASN A 315 -5.84 -16.03 -14.02
C ASN A 315 -6.77 -16.74 -13.01
N VAL A 316 -8.08 -16.79 -13.29
CA VAL A 316 -9.05 -17.65 -12.60
C VAL A 316 -9.35 -18.85 -13.48
N LEU A 317 -9.31 -20.07 -12.93
CA LEU A 317 -9.63 -21.31 -13.66
C LEU A 317 -10.93 -21.91 -13.12
N VAL A 318 -11.69 -22.58 -14.00
CA VAL A 318 -12.99 -23.19 -13.65
C VAL A 318 -12.82 -24.70 -13.45
N LYS A 319 -13.37 -25.24 -12.37
CA LYS A 319 -13.41 -26.67 -12.05
C LYS A 319 -14.62 -27.35 -12.70
N ASN A 320 -14.64 -28.68 -12.67
CA ASN A 320 -15.75 -29.49 -13.19
C ASN A 320 -17.07 -29.30 -12.41
N ASP A 321 -17.00 -28.91 -11.14
CA ASP A 321 -18.15 -28.66 -10.27
C ASP A 321 -18.73 -27.24 -10.40
N GLY A 322 -18.21 -26.44 -11.34
CA GLY A 322 -18.62 -25.04 -11.53
C GLY A 322 -18.10 -24.08 -10.47
N THR A 323 -17.13 -24.49 -9.65
CA THR A 323 -16.37 -23.59 -8.76
C THR A 323 -15.06 -23.14 -9.42
N CYS A 324 -14.46 -22.07 -8.91
CA CYS A 324 -13.24 -21.49 -9.44
C CYS A 324 -12.03 -21.70 -8.53
N VAL A 325 -10.83 -21.63 -9.11
CA VAL A 325 -9.55 -21.51 -8.42
C VAL A 325 -8.78 -20.31 -8.94
N ILE A 326 -8.04 -19.61 -8.06
CA ILE A 326 -7.11 -18.54 -8.45
C ILE A 326 -5.74 -19.14 -8.78
N SER A 327 -5.10 -18.65 -9.83
CA SER A 327 -3.82 -19.11 -10.35
C SER A 327 -2.93 -17.95 -10.81
N ASP A 328 -1.68 -18.23 -11.18
CA ASP A 328 -0.68 -17.25 -11.64
C ASP A 328 -0.19 -16.28 -10.56
N PHE A 329 0.62 -16.79 -9.64
CA PHE A 329 1.20 -16.01 -8.55
C PHE A 329 2.55 -15.36 -8.89
N GLY A 330 2.90 -15.25 -10.17
CA GLY A 330 4.19 -14.72 -10.62
C GLY A 330 4.45 -13.28 -10.16
N LEU A 331 3.40 -12.48 -9.97
CA LEU A 331 3.47 -11.10 -9.46
C LEU A 331 3.04 -10.93 -8.01
N SER A 332 2.58 -12.00 -7.36
CA SER A 332 2.00 -11.93 -6.02
C SER A 332 3.04 -11.55 -4.97
N MET A 333 2.58 -10.95 -3.88
CA MET A 333 3.44 -10.40 -2.84
C MET A 333 2.94 -10.81 -1.45
N ARG A 334 3.85 -11.32 -0.62
CA ARG A 334 3.60 -11.53 0.81
C ARG A 334 3.56 -10.17 1.51
N LEU A 335 2.46 -9.91 2.21
CA LEU A 335 2.19 -8.72 2.99
C LEU A 335 2.54 -9.04 4.45
N THR A 336 3.82 -8.98 4.77
CA THR A 336 4.30 -9.12 6.17
C THR A 336 4.43 -7.74 6.78
N GLY A 337 3.94 -7.58 8.02
CA GLY A 337 3.91 -6.30 8.74
C GLY A 337 5.23 -5.53 8.70
N ASN A 338 5.11 -4.21 8.47
CA ASN A 338 6.18 -3.22 8.38
C ASN A 338 7.40 -3.64 7.52
N ARG A 339 7.20 -3.91 6.22
CA ARG A 339 8.17 -3.37 5.26
C ARG A 339 8.06 -1.85 5.40
N LEU A 340 8.94 -1.26 6.22
CA LEU A 340 9.31 0.15 6.10
C LEU A 340 9.92 0.29 4.71
N VAL A 341 9.04 0.43 3.72
CA VAL A 341 9.38 0.86 2.38
C VAL A 341 10.05 2.21 2.56
N ARG A 342 11.38 2.24 2.47
CA ARG A 342 12.12 3.48 2.57
C ARG A 342 11.80 4.30 1.33
N PRO A 343 11.40 5.58 1.46
CA PRO A 343 11.23 6.46 0.31
C PRO A 343 12.57 6.54 -0.44
N GLY A 344 12.61 6.12 -1.71
CA GLY A 344 13.79 6.21 -2.57
C GLY A 344 14.46 4.89 -2.98
N GLU A 345 13.97 3.72 -2.56
CA GLU A 345 14.39 2.43 -3.14
C GLU A 345 13.67 2.19 -4.47
N GLU A 346 14.40 1.78 -5.52
CA GLU A 346 13.86 1.46 -6.87
C GLU A 346 12.73 0.41 -6.84
N ASP A 347 12.67 -0.40 -5.77
CA ASP A 347 11.62 -1.38 -5.49
C ASP A 347 10.20 -0.76 -5.46
N ASN A 348 10.05 0.53 -5.16
CA ASN A 348 8.73 1.14 -4.96
C ASN A 348 7.95 1.35 -6.26
N ALA A 349 8.64 1.72 -7.34
CA ALA A 349 8.05 1.84 -8.67
C ALA A 349 7.65 0.46 -9.21
N ALA A 350 8.48 -0.56 -8.96
CA ALA A 350 8.19 -1.95 -9.31
C ALA A 350 6.99 -2.54 -8.53
N ILE A 351 6.62 -1.96 -7.38
CA ILE A 351 5.43 -2.36 -6.63
C ILE A 351 4.15 -1.83 -7.31
N SER A 352 4.17 -0.62 -7.87
CA SER A 352 2.98 0.05 -8.43
C SER A 352 2.74 -0.16 -9.93
N GLU A 353 3.69 -0.72 -10.70
CA GLU A 353 3.59 -0.74 -12.17
C GLU A 353 3.31 -2.11 -12.81
N VAL A 354 2.99 -3.13 -12.01
CA VAL A 354 2.75 -4.50 -12.53
C VAL A 354 1.26 -4.85 -12.58
N GLY A 355 0.94 -5.84 -13.39
CA GLY A 355 -0.42 -6.36 -13.58
C GLY A 355 -0.94 -6.14 -15.00
N THR A 356 -2.14 -6.62 -15.29
CA THR A 356 -2.79 -6.44 -16.59
C THR A 356 -3.48 -5.09 -16.63
N ILE A 357 -3.06 -4.20 -17.54
CA ILE A 357 -3.45 -2.77 -17.60
C ILE A 357 -4.96 -2.57 -17.46
N ARG A 358 -5.77 -3.38 -18.16
CA ARG A 358 -7.24 -3.34 -18.13
C ARG A 358 -7.86 -3.49 -16.73
N TYR A 359 -7.18 -4.21 -15.83
CA TYR A 359 -7.67 -4.53 -14.49
C TYR A 359 -6.99 -3.70 -13.40
N MET A 360 -6.12 -2.76 -13.77
CA MET A 360 -5.45 -1.89 -12.80
C MET A 360 -6.43 -0.91 -12.15
N ALA A 361 -6.34 -0.78 -10.83
CA ALA A 361 -7.09 0.18 -10.05
C ALA A 361 -6.64 1.63 -10.36
N PRO A 362 -7.48 2.65 -10.17
CA PRO A 362 -7.13 4.04 -10.50
C PRO A 362 -5.86 4.53 -9.79
N GLU A 363 -5.66 4.17 -8.53
CA GLU A 363 -4.45 4.52 -7.76
C GLU A 363 -3.17 3.87 -8.30
N VAL A 364 -3.28 2.73 -8.98
CA VAL A 364 -2.17 2.07 -9.68
C VAL A 364 -1.87 2.81 -10.98
N LEU A 365 -2.91 3.16 -11.74
CA LEU A 365 -2.80 3.93 -13.00
C LEU A 365 -2.25 5.35 -12.79
N GLU A 366 -2.49 5.95 -11.62
CA GLU A 366 -1.95 7.27 -11.25
C GLU A 366 -0.57 7.18 -10.58
N GLY A 367 -0.05 5.97 -10.32
CA GLY A 367 1.20 5.79 -9.56
C GLY A 367 1.11 6.31 -8.12
N ALA A 368 -0.11 6.39 -7.57
CA ALA A 368 -0.44 7.03 -6.29
C ALA A 368 -0.86 6.02 -5.21
N VAL A 369 -0.38 4.78 -5.29
CA VAL A 369 -0.65 3.71 -4.32
C VAL A 369 -0.11 4.11 -2.94
N ASN A 370 -0.92 3.99 -1.89
CA ASN A 370 -0.50 4.31 -0.52
C ASN A 370 0.46 3.25 0.04
N LEU A 371 1.76 3.39 -0.23
CA LEU A 371 2.77 2.46 0.26
C LEU A 371 3.05 2.57 1.77
N ARG A 372 2.49 3.55 2.47
CA ARG A 372 2.56 3.61 3.96
C ARG A 372 1.66 2.56 4.60
N ASP A 373 0.54 2.25 3.95
CA ASP A 373 -0.35 1.14 4.30
C ASP A 373 -0.43 0.17 3.12
N CYS A 374 0.74 -0.41 2.81
CA CYS A 374 0.93 -1.27 1.64
C CYS A 374 0.01 -2.50 1.66
N GLU A 375 -0.25 -3.07 2.84
CA GLU A 375 -1.13 -4.23 2.98
C GLU A 375 -2.56 -3.90 2.53
N SER A 376 -3.17 -2.86 3.12
CA SER A 376 -4.53 -2.48 2.76
C SER A 376 -4.61 -2.01 1.30
N ALA A 377 -3.64 -1.22 0.85
CA ALA A 377 -3.62 -0.69 -0.51
C ALA A 377 -3.56 -1.83 -1.55
N LEU A 378 -2.66 -2.80 -1.40
CA LEU A 378 -2.54 -3.89 -2.37
C LEU A 378 -3.74 -4.86 -2.32
N LYS A 379 -4.36 -5.05 -1.14
CA LYS A 379 -5.63 -5.80 -1.06
C LYS A 379 -6.76 -5.07 -1.79
N GLN A 380 -6.85 -3.74 -1.67
CA GLN A 380 -7.85 -2.94 -2.37
C GLN A 380 -7.69 -2.98 -3.89
N VAL A 381 -6.45 -3.02 -4.40
CA VAL A 381 -6.16 -3.22 -5.83
C VAL A 381 -6.74 -4.54 -6.33
N ASP A 382 -6.54 -5.64 -5.60
CA ASP A 382 -7.13 -6.93 -5.98
C ASP A 382 -8.67 -6.90 -5.90
N MET A 383 -9.25 -6.18 -4.93
CA MET A 383 -10.70 -6.03 -4.80
C MET A 383 -11.32 -5.25 -5.96
N TYR A 384 -10.63 -4.23 -6.47
CA TYR A 384 -11.04 -3.53 -7.69
C TYR A 384 -11.12 -4.50 -8.88
N ALA A 385 -10.06 -5.29 -9.08
CA ALA A 385 -10.01 -6.28 -10.14
C ALA A 385 -11.09 -7.38 -9.99
N LEU A 386 -11.38 -7.79 -8.75
CA LEU A 386 -12.48 -8.72 -8.45
C LEU A 386 -13.84 -8.16 -8.87
N GLY A 387 -14.08 -6.85 -8.66
CA GLY A 387 -15.31 -6.18 -9.12
C GLY A 387 -15.49 -6.27 -10.63
N LEU A 388 -14.41 -6.14 -11.41
CA LEU A 388 -14.44 -6.32 -12.86
C LEU A 388 -14.74 -7.78 -13.25
N ILE A 389 -14.19 -8.76 -12.52
CA ILE A 389 -14.51 -10.18 -12.73
C ILE A 389 -15.98 -10.48 -12.44
N TYR A 390 -16.56 -9.89 -11.39
CA TYR A 390 -17.99 -10.04 -11.13
C TYR A 390 -18.82 -9.50 -12.30
N TRP A 391 -18.48 -8.32 -12.81
CA TRP A 391 -19.15 -7.78 -13.99
C TRP A 391 -19.08 -8.77 -15.17
N GLU A 392 -17.92 -9.34 -15.46
CA GLU A 392 -17.75 -10.34 -16.53
C GLU A 392 -18.61 -11.60 -16.32
N ILE A 393 -18.68 -12.11 -15.09
CA ILE A 393 -19.52 -13.28 -14.74
C ILE A 393 -21.00 -12.96 -14.97
N PHE A 394 -21.48 -11.85 -14.40
CA PHE A 394 -22.91 -11.53 -14.43
C PHE A 394 -23.38 -11.05 -15.81
N MET A 395 -22.51 -10.51 -16.66
CA MET A 395 -22.80 -10.25 -18.08
C MET A 395 -23.15 -11.51 -18.87
N ARG A 396 -22.82 -12.70 -18.34
CA ARG A 396 -23.15 -14.00 -18.92
C ARG A 396 -24.22 -14.76 -18.14
N CYS A 397 -24.89 -14.09 -17.20
CA CYS A 397 -25.98 -14.64 -16.41
C CYS A 397 -27.30 -14.55 -17.17
N THR A 398 -27.92 -15.68 -17.51
CA THR A 398 -29.19 -15.74 -18.27
C THR A 398 -30.32 -15.01 -17.57
N ASP A 399 -30.38 -15.12 -16.25
CA ASP A 399 -31.51 -14.64 -15.45
C ASP A 399 -31.50 -13.11 -15.29
N LEU A 400 -30.38 -12.46 -15.63
CA LEU A 400 -30.26 -11.00 -15.66
C LEU A 400 -30.66 -10.38 -17.01
N PHE A 401 -31.04 -11.20 -18.00
CA PHE A 401 -31.52 -10.76 -19.31
C PHE A 401 -32.85 -11.47 -19.68
N PRO A 402 -33.91 -11.34 -18.87
CA PRO A 402 -35.17 -12.02 -19.14
C PRO A 402 -35.82 -11.49 -20.43
N GLY A 403 -36.06 -12.37 -21.39
CA GLY A 403 -36.66 -12.01 -22.67
C GLY A 403 -35.72 -11.27 -23.64
N GLU A 404 -34.46 -11.08 -23.27
CA GLU A 404 -33.42 -10.48 -24.11
C GLU A 404 -32.35 -11.51 -24.49
N SER A 405 -31.63 -11.26 -25.58
CA SER A 405 -30.47 -12.07 -25.94
C SER A 405 -29.28 -11.71 -25.04
N ILE A 406 -28.62 -12.72 -24.49
CA ILE A 406 -27.45 -12.52 -23.63
C ILE A 406 -26.29 -11.99 -24.47
N PRO A 407 -25.67 -10.85 -24.11
CA PRO A 407 -24.56 -10.26 -24.86
C PRO A 407 -23.37 -11.22 -24.97
N GLU A 408 -22.68 -11.25 -26.11
CA GLU A 408 -21.43 -11.99 -26.24
C GLU A 408 -20.42 -11.58 -25.16
N TYR A 409 -19.57 -12.52 -24.75
CA TYR A 409 -18.56 -12.24 -23.75
C TYR A 409 -17.61 -11.12 -24.18
N GLN A 410 -17.41 -10.18 -23.26
CA GLN A 410 -16.44 -9.12 -23.38
C GLN A 410 -15.66 -9.01 -22.07
N MET A 411 -14.37 -8.69 -22.19
CA MET A 411 -13.57 -8.28 -21.03
C MET A 411 -14.05 -6.92 -20.54
N ALA A 412 -13.84 -6.63 -19.25
CA ALA A 412 -14.11 -5.30 -18.71
C ALA A 412 -13.45 -4.19 -19.56
N PHE A 413 -14.18 -3.12 -19.85
CA PHE A 413 -13.74 -2.00 -20.70
C PHE A 413 -13.46 -2.35 -22.18
N GLN A 414 -13.77 -3.55 -22.66
CA GLN A 414 -13.44 -3.92 -24.05
C GLN A 414 -14.22 -3.10 -25.08
N THR A 415 -15.44 -2.67 -24.77
CA THR A 415 -16.23 -1.81 -25.66
C THR A 415 -15.62 -0.40 -25.76
N GLU A 416 -15.10 0.12 -24.66
CA GLU A 416 -14.59 1.49 -24.55
C GLU A 416 -13.19 1.66 -25.14
N VAL A 417 -12.30 0.69 -24.91
CA VAL A 417 -10.87 0.80 -25.28
C VAL A 417 -10.35 -0.35 -26.13
N GLY A 418 -11.25 -1.20 -26.65
CA GLY A 418 -10.88 -2.33 -27.51
C GLY A 418 -10.12 -3.45 -26.79
N ASN A 419 -9.42 -4.29 -27.54
CA ASN A 419 -8.77 -5.51 -27.03
C ASN A 419 -7.43 -5.28 -26.32
N HIS A 420 -6.67 -4.27 -26.75
CA HIS A 420 -5.30 -4.01 -26.30
C HIS A 420 -5.13 -2.54 -25.89
N PRO A 421 -5.74 -2.12 -24.76
CA PRO A 421 -5.62 -0.75 -24.30
C PRO A 421 -4.19 -0.44 -23.88
N THR A 422 -3.76 0.78 -24.15
CA THR A 422 -2.52 1.32 -23.60
C THR A 422 -2.73 1.73 -22.13
N PHE A 423 -1.63 1.97 -21.43
CA PHE A 423 -1.69 2.51 -20.06
C PHE A 423 -2.38 3.87 -20.03
N GLU A 424 -2.10 4.74 -21.02
CA GLU A 424 -2.71 6.06 -21.13
C GLU A 424 -4.23 5.98 -21.36
N ASP A 425 -4.70 5.07 -22.23
CA ASP A 425 -6.14 4.86 -22.46
C ASP A 425 -6.86 4.53 -21.14
N MET A 426 -6.29 3.60 -20.35
CA MET A 426 -6.88 3.21 -19.08
C MET A 426 -6.78 4.31 -18.03
N GLN A 427 -5.67 5.04 -17.96
CA GLN A 427 -5.51 6.17 -17.03
C GLN A 427 -6.56 7.26 -17.30
N VAL A 428 -6.75 7.64 -18.56
CA VAL A 428 -7.76 8.63 -18.94
C VAL A 428 -9.16 8.12 -18.58
N LEU A 429 -9.52 6.92 -19.02
CA LEU A 429 -10.86 6.37 -18.83
C LEU A 429 -11.22 6.13 -17.35
N VAL A 430 -10.35 5.46 -16.62
CA VAL A 430 -10.63 4.95 -15.26
C VAL A 430 -10.36 5.99 -14.18
N SER A 431 -9.29 6.77 -14.32
CA SER A 431 -8.84 7.70 -13.29
C SER A 431 -9.34 9.12 -13.54
N ARG A 432 -9.14 9.67 -14.75
CA ARG A 432 -9.53 11.06 -15.07
C ARG A 432 -11.04 11.19 -15.30
N GLU A 433 -11.61 10.33 -16.14
CA GLU A 433 -13.03 10.34 -16.49
C GLU A 433 -13.90 9.54 -15.50
N LYS A 434 -13.26 8.73 -14.65
CA LYS A 434 -13.93 7.91 -13.62
C LYS A 434 -14.97 6.93 -14.20
N GLN A 435 -14.79 6.50 -15.44
CA GLN A 435 -15.67 5.54 -16.10
C GLN A 435 -15.47 4.13 -15.53
N ARG A 436 -16.54 3.32 -15.57
CA ARG A 436 -16.56 1.89 -15.20
C ARG A 436 -17.37 1.13 -16.25
N PRO A 437 -17.19 -0.20 -16.37
CA PRO A 437 -18.02 -1.00 -17.29
C PRO A 437 -19.49 -0.79 -16.94
N LYS A 438 -20.30 -0.46 -17.93
CA LYS A 438 -21.71 -0.11 -17.70
C LYS A 438 -22.51 -1.37 -17.35
N PHE A 439 -23.46 -1.21 -16.42
CA PHE A 439 -24.48 -2.22 -16.19
C PHE A 439 -25.58 -2.07 -17.26
N PRO A 440 -26.01 -3.18 -17.90
CA PRO A 440 -27.14 -3.17 -18.81
C PRO A 440 -28.42 -2.64 -18.14
N GLU A 441 -29.27 -1.96 -18.90
CA GLU A 441 -30.56 -1.47 -18.38
C GLU A 441 -31.45 -2.62 -17.87
N ALA A 442 -31.37 -3.80 -18.52
CA ALA A 442 -32.05 -5.02 -18.09
C ALA A 442 -31.79 -5.38 -16.62
N TRP A 443 -30.62 -5.04 -16.05
CA TRP A 443 -30.33 -5.34 -14.64
C TRP A 443 -31.05 -4.39 -13.68
N LYS A 444 -31.32 -3.15 -14.11
CA LYS A 444 -32.00 -2.14 -13.28
C LYS A 444 -33.48 -2.45 -13.12
N GLU A 445 -34.11 -2.93 -14.19
CA GLU A 445 -35.52 -3.31 -14.18
C GLU A 445 -35.77 -4.62 -13.41
N ASN A 446 -34.75 -5.49 -13.33
CA ASN A 446 -34.81 -6.79 -12.68
C ASN A 446 -34.03 -6.85 -11.36
N SER A 447 -33.95 -5.72 -10.64
CA SER A 447 -33.44 -5.71 -9.26
C SER A 447 -34.38 -6.53 -8.38
N LEU A 448 -34.01 -7.79 -8.14
CA LEU A 448 -34.66 -8.71 -7.21
C LEU A 448 -34.80 -8.13 -5.81
#